data_AF-A0A954NA06-F1
#
_entry.id   AF-A0A954NA06-F1
#
_cell.length_a   1.000
_cell.length_b   1.000
_cell.length_c   1.000
_cell.angle_alpha   90.00
_cell.angle_beta   90.00
_cell.angle_gamma   90.00
#
_symmetry.space_group_name_H-M   'P 1'
#
loop_
_entity.id
_entity.type
_entity.pdbx_description
1 polymer ?
#
loop_
_entity_poly.entity_id
_entity_poly.type
_entity_poly.pdbx_seq_one_letter_code
_entity_poly.pdbx_strand_id
1 'polypeptide(L)'
;MSHAEDDTPRDEGGETISGNNIEAATTPGHARRSGHRHRWLPAFAILALAAIAIGLVQQNDDLLRTELVKRVLVVVITTAVALTVWFWYFAGFTRRTRWKAVGAVLATLAVLTALIRVDGLSGDLTPVWAFRWTRRAGIGVPAPVARDHRAASPEMTSTSDDWPQFLGPNRNGALDDPQLNRNWHEHPPRETWRINIGAGWSSFAVVGQSAFTQEQRDQDELTSCYDMATGAAAWTHADEARFSDFVAGDGPRATPTVHQGRVYAYGATGILNCLDASSGELIWTRNVYDESTDSLPRWGNSCSPLIDGSRVIVTAGGGDGGGALIAFDQLTGDIVWSGGDDGPSYSSPVMATLAGVRQILIVGATHLTGHDPETGAVLWRQPWHPEHPNVSQAVPLNGDRVFLSAGYGQGCAVFQLASGRDGWSVHELWANLGLKTKFTNVVVRRGHVFGLDGGILACLDAETGQQRWKAGRYGHGQIILVGDVILVLAESGSVHLVEANPERHLELGRLDAFDSKTWNCPVLSGRRLLVRNDREAACYLLP
;
A
#
# COMPACT_ATOMS: atom_id res chain seq x y z
N MET A 1 -28.49 -66.50 76.66
CA MET A 1 -29.49 -67.57 76.80
C MET A 1 -29.61 -68.20 75.42
N SER A 2 -29.04 -69.37 75.10
CA SER A 2 -29.03 -70.67 75.82
C SER A 2 -30.46 -71.17 76.06
N HIS A 3 -30.87 -72.40 75.74
CA HIS A 3 -30.19 -73.62 75.22
C HIS A 3 -30.98 -74.16 73.98
N ALA A 4 -30.42 -74.93 73.03
CA ALA A 4 -30.02 -76.36 73.12
C ALA A 4 -31.19 -77.29 73.50
N GLU A 5 -31.39 -78.50 72.95
CA GLU A 5 -30.71 -79.30 71.89
C GLU A 5 -31.64 -80.51 71.56
N ASP A 6 -31.19 -81.46 70.70
CA ASP A 6 -31.60 -82.89 70.69
C ASP A 6 -33.05 -83.33 70.28
N ASP A 7 -33.29 -84.48 69.60
CA ASP A 7 -32.36 -85.39 68.90
C ASP A 7 -33.03 -86.35 67.87
N THR A 8 -32.33 -86.61 66.75
CA THR A 8 -32.21 -87.85 65.93
C THR A 8 -33.47 -88.68 65.42
N PRO A 9 -33.34 -89.86 64.75
CA PRO A 9 -33.10 -89.93 63.28
C PRO A 9 -33.80 -91.08 62.48
N ARG A 10 -33.40 -91.29 61.20
CA ARG A 10 -33.55 -92.49 60.33
C ARG A 10 -34.96 -92.81 59.79
N ASP A 11 -35.16 -93.45 58.62
CA ASP A 11 -34.31 -93.99 57.52
C ASP A 11 -35.15 -93.91 56.19
N GLU A 12 -34.78 -94.30 54.96
CA GLU A 12 -33.68 -95.10 54.38
C GLU A 12 -33.47 -94.75 52.87
N GLY A 13 -32.39 -95.24 52.23
CA GLY A 13 -32.35 -95.80 50.85
C GLY A 13 -32.60 -94.96 49.58
N GLY A 14 -31.66 -94.99 48.62
CA GLY A 14 -31.93 -94.61 47.21
C GLY A 14 -30.73 -94.14 46.38
N GLU A 15 -29.98 -95.06 45.77
CA GLU A 15 -28.84 -94.76 44.88
C GLU A 15 -29.25 -94.26 43.48
N THR A 16 -28.45 -93.37 42.86
CA THR A 16 -27.62 -93.73 41.67
C THR A 16 -26.72 -92.57 41.21
N ILE A 17 -25.52 -92.91 40.72
CA ILE A 17 -24.45 -91.98 40.33
C ILE A 17 -23.98 -92.27 38.91
N SER A 18 -23.79 -91.22 38.09
CA SER A 18 -22.70 -91.05 37.08
C SER A 18 -23.02 -89.87 36.14
N GLY A 19 -22.08 -89.08 35.62
CA GLY A 19 -20.64 -88.98 35.91
C GLY A 19 -19.96 -87.91 35.04
N ASN A 20 -18.82 -87.38 35.51
CA ASN A 20 -17.63 -86.84 34.80
C ASN A 20 -17.65 -86.67 33.25
N ASN A 21 -16.97 -85.69 32.61
CA ASN A 21 -15.87 -84.81 33.04
C ASN A 21 -15.61 -83.66 32.02
N ILE A 22 -14.94 -82.58 32.45
CA ILE A 22 -13.90 -81.77 31.73
C ILE A 22 -14.15 -81.33 30.27
N GLU A 23 -14.15 -80.01 29.97
CA GLU A 23 -12.99 -79.28 29.36
C GLU A 23 -13.27 -77.77 29.07
N ALA A 24 -12.21 -77.04 28.72
CA ALA A 24 -12.14 -75.75 28.00
C ALA A 24 -12.47 -74.43 28.74
N ALA A 25 -11.39 -73.73 29.14
CA ALA A 25 -11.43 -72.31 29.50
C ALA A 25 -11.55 -71.40 28.26
N THR A 26 -12.30 -70.29 28.36
CA THR A 26 -12.10 -69.11 27.49
C THR A 26 -12.29 -67.79 28.25
N THR A 27 -11.38 -66.86 28.00
CA THR A 27 -11.28 -65.53 28.62
C THR A 27 -12.33 -64.56 28.07
N PRO A 28 -12.97 -63.69 28.88
CA PRO A 28 -13.66 -62.51 28.37
C PRO A 28 -12.63 -61.44 27.97
N GLY A 29 -12.03 -61.62 26.79
CA GLY A 29 -11.09 -60.68 26.19
C GLY A 29 -11.75 -59.34 25.82
N HIS A 30 -10.98 -58.26 25.99
CA HIS A 30 -11.29 -56.85 25.70
C HIS A 30 -12.52 -56.56 24.79
N ALA A 31 -13.58 -56.01 25.39
CA ALA A 31 -14.63 -55.32 24.66
C ALA A 31 -14.06 -54.11 23.86
N ARG A 32 -14.27 -54.14 22.54
CA ARG A 32 -13.73 -53.17 21.55
C ARG A 32 -13.93 -51.70 21.95
N ARG A 33 -12.84 -51.02 22.34
CA ARG A 33 -12.71 -49.53 22.30
C ARG A 33 -11.94 -49.00 21.08
N SER A 34 -11.58 -49.84 20.12
CA SER A 34 -10.78 -49.46 18.93
C SER A 34 -11.55 -48.73 17.82
N GLY A 35 -12.88 -48.90 17.74
CA GLY A 35 -13.68 -48.43 16.60
C GLY A 35 -13.75 -46.90 16.38
N HIS A 36 -13.41 -46.08 17.38
CA HIS A 36 -13.45 -44.62 17.25
C HIS A 36 -12.17 -44.00 16.68
N ARG A 37 -10.97 -44.51 17.01
CA ARG A 37 -9.69 -43.90 16.56
C ARG A 37 -9.52 -43.96 15.04
N HIS A 38 -9.89 -45.07 14.41
CA HIS A 38 -9.74 -45.25 12.95
C HIS A 38 -10.64 -44.31 12.12
N ARG A 39 -11.75 -43.80 12.67
CA ARG A 39 -12.66 -42.90 11.93
C ARG A 39 -12.11 -41.49 11.75
N TRP A 40 -11.19 -41.05 12.61
CA TRP A 40 -10.54 -39.73 12.52
C TRP A 40 -9.24 -39.75 11.73
N LEU A 41 -8.67 -40.94 11.49
CA LEU A 41 -7.43 -41.12 10.72
C LEU A 41 -7.45 -40.42 9.35
N PRO A 42 -8.55 -40.48 8.55
CA PRO A 42 -8.63 -39.76 7.28
C PRO A 42 -8.64 -38.23 7.44
N ALA A 43 -9.27 -37.69 8.48
CA ALA A 43 -9.28 -36.24 8.74
C ALA A 43 -7.88 -35.74 9.11
N PHE A 44 -7.15 -36.47 9.96
CA PHE A 44 -5.75 -36.15 10.26
C PHE A 44 -4.84 -36.28 9.04
N ALA A 45 -5.05 -37.28 8.18
CA ALA A 45 -4.31 -37.42 6.93
C ALA A 45 -4.57 -36.26 5.96
N ILE A 46 -5.84 -35.84 5.80
CA ILE A 46 -6.21 -34.66 4.99
C ILE A 46 -5.51 -33.40 5.50
N LEU A 47 -5.52 -33.15 6.81
CA LEU A 47 -4.86 -31.98 7.41
C LEU A 47 -3.32 -32.04 7.28
N ALA A 48 -2.71 -33.22 7.43
CA ALA A 48 -1.27 -33.40 7.25
C ALA A 48 -0.84 -33.16 5.80
N LEU A 49 -1.60 -33.68 4.82
CA LEU A 49 -1.36 -33.43 3.40
C LEU A 49 -1.52 -31.94 3.05
N ALA A 50 -2.52 -31.26 3.63
CA ALA A 50 -2.70 -29.82 3.45
C ALA A 50 -1.50 -29.02 3.99
N ALA A 51 -1.00 -29.37 5.18
CA ALA A 51 0.19 -28.73 5.78
C ALA A 51 1.45 -28.95 4.93
N ILE A 52 1.66 -30.16 4.42
CA ILE A 52 2.78 -30.47 3.51
C ILE A 52 2.65 -29.68 2.20
N ALA A 53 1.46 -29.64 1.60
CA ALA A 53 1.22 -28.89 0.36
C ALA A 53 1.43 -27.38 0.54
N ILE A 54 1.01 -26.79 1.67
CA ILE A 54 1.30 -25.39 2.00
C ILE A 54 2.81 -25.17 2.16
N GLY A 55 3.51 -26.05 2.88
CA GLY A 55 4.96 -25.96 3.05
C GLY A 55 5.73 -26.01 1.72
N LEU A 56 5.34 -26.92 0.81
CA LEU A 56 5.93 -27.03 -0.53
C LEU A 56 5.63 -25.80 -1.41
N VAL A 57 4.46 -25.19 -1.27
CA VAL A 57 4.12 -23.93 -1.97
C VAL A 57 4.90 -22.75 -1.39
N GLN A 58 5.17 -22.74 -0.08
CA GLN A 58 5.91 -21.68 0.62
C GLN A 58 7.43 -21.74 0.43
N GLN A 59 7.99 -22.89 0.09
CA GLN A 59 9.43 -23.05 -0.21
C GLN A 59 9.84 -22.55 -1.61
N ASN A 60 8.90 -22.03 -2.39
CA ASN A 60 9.12 -21.68 -3.80
C ASN A 60 9.29 -20.16 -3.94
N ASP A 61 10.48 -19.67 -3.58
CA ASP A 61 10.81 -18.24 -3.45
C ASP A 61 10.69 -17.44 -4.76
N ASP A 62 10.75 -18.12 -5.92
CA ASP A 62 10.60 -17.50 -7.24
C ASP A 62 9.15 -17.13 -7.61
N LEU A 63 8.15 -17.57 -6.84
CA LEU A 63 6.75 -17.25 -7.10
C LEU A 63 6.39 -15.85 -6.64
N LEU A 64 5.79 -15.05 -7.54
CA LEU A 64 5.07 -13.83 -7.19
C LEU A 64 4.08 -14.13 -6.04
N ARG A 65 4.03 -13.26 -5.01
CA ARG A 65 3.15 -13.43 -3.84
C ARG A 65 1.69 -13.74 -4.22
N THR A 66 1.18 -13.13 -5.28
CA THR A 66 -0.15 -13.37 -5.84
C THR A 66 -0.38 -14.84 -6.23
N GLU A 67 0.61 -15.49 -6.86
CA GLU A 67 0.54 -16.91 -7.26
C GLU A 67 0.67 -17.84 -6.06
N LEU A 68 1.51 -17.49 -5.09
CA LEU A 68 1.58 -18.20 -3.81
C LEU A 68 0.23 -18.16 -3.08
N VAL A 69 -0.43 -17.00 -3.01
CA VAL A 69 -1.78 -16.84 -2.42
C VAL A 69 -2.82 -17.67 -3.18
N LYS A 70 -2.85 -17.62 -4.52
CA LYS A 70 -3.75 -18.45 -5.33
C LYS A 70 -3.57 -19.95 -5.06
N ARG A 71 -2.32 -20.43 -5.04
CA ARG A 71 -2.01 -21.86 -4.79
C ARG A 71 -2.39 -22.29 -3.37
N VAL A 72 -2.11 -21.48 -2.36
CA VAL A 72 -2.55 -21.74 -0.97
C VAL A 72 -4.08 -21.77 -0.88
N LEU A 73 -4.79 -20.86 -1.56
CA LEU A 73 -6.26 -20.84 -1.58
C LEU A 73 -6.84 -22.13 -2.19
N VAL A 74 -6.26 -22.65 -3.27
CA VAL A 74 -6.66 -23.94 -3.86
C VAL A 74 -6.45 -25.10 -2.88
N VAL A 75 -5.32 -25.14 -2.15
CA VAL A 75 -5.08 -26.15 -1.11
C VAL A 75 -6.11 -26.03 0.03
N VAL A 76 -6.45 -24.82 0.48
CA VAL A 76 -7.47 -24.60 1.52
C VAL A 76 -8.86 -25.05 1.07
N ILE A 77 -9.28 -24.69 -0.15
CA ILE A 77 -10.60 -25.07 -0.70
C ILE A 77 -10.70 -26.60 -0.87
N THR A 78 -9.70 -27.23 -1.48
CA THR A 78 -9.69 -28.70 -1.67
C THR A 78 -9.69 -29.44 -0.34
N THR A 79 -8.94 -28.96 0.65
CA THR A 79 -8.96 -29.48 2.03
C THR A 79 -10.34 -29.36 2.68
N ALA A 80 -11.00 -28.21 2.53
CA ALA A 80 -12.35 -27.99 3.07
C ALA A 80 -13.39 -28.92 2.42
N VAL A 81 -13.31 -29.16 1.11
CA VAL A 81 -14.16 -30.14 0.40
C VAL A 81 -13.90 -31.56 0.92
N ALA A 82 -12.63 -31.97 1.03
CA ALA A 82 -12.27 -33.30 1.52
C ALA A 82 -12.75 -33.56 2.96
N LEU A 83 -12.60 -32.58 3.86
CA LEU A 83 -13.12 -32.64 5.23
C LEU A 83 -14.65 -32.68 5.28
N THR A 84 -15.32 -31.97 4.37
CA THR A 84 -16.80 -31.99 4.25
C THR A 84 -17.29 -33.39 3.82
N VAL A 85 -16.65 -34.00 2.82
CA VAL A 85 -16.93 -35.39 2.40
C VAL A 85 -16.67 -36.37 3.55
N TRP A 86 -15.54 -36.25 4.25
CA TRP A 86 -15.25 -37.06 5.43
C TRP A 86 -16.33 -36.93 6.51
N PHE A 87 -16.77 -35.71 6.81
CA PHE A 87 -17.79 -35.44 7.83
C PHE A 87 -19.15 -36.07 7.50
N TRP A 88 -19.59 -35.95 6.25
CA TRP A 88 -20.88 -36.46 5.78
C TRP A 88 -20.94 -37.97 5.55
N TYR A 89 -19.83 -38.62 5.23
CA TYR A 89 -19.83 -40.05 4.89
C TYR A 89 -19.08 -40.93 5.91
N PHE A 90 -17.95 -40.47 6.46
CA PHE A 90 -17.00 -41.34 7.18
C PHE A 90 -16.89 -41.08 8.69
N ALA A 91 -17.20 -39.87 9.16
CA ALA A 91 -17.07 -39.49 10.58
C ALA A 91 -17.99 -40.29 11.55
N GLY A 92 -19.03 -40.97 11.03
CA GLY A 92 -19.91 -41.84 11.83
C GLY A 92 -20.83 -41.12 12.82
N PHE A 93 -21.06 -39.82 12.64
CA PHE A 93 -21.99 -39.03 13.43
C PHE A 93 -23.46 -39.27 13.05
N THR A 94 -24.37 -39.15 14.03
CA THR A 94 -25.82 -39.19 13.76
C THR A 94 -26.27 -37.99 12.91
N ARG A 95 -27.37 -38.13 12.15
CA ARG A 95 -27.97 -37.02 11.38
C ARG A 95 -28.22 -35.78 12.24
N ARG A 96 -28.69 -35.95 13.49
CA ARG A 96 -28.92 -34.84 14.43
C ARG A 96 -27.62 -34.14 14.85
N THR A 97 -26.55 -34.89 15.10
CA THR A 97 -25.22 -34.33 15.41
C THR A 97 -24.64 -33.57 14.22
N ARG A 98 -24.80 -34.10 12.99
CA ARG A 98 -24.35 -33.42 11.76
C ARG A 98 -25.02 -32.06 11.57
N TRP A 99 -26.35 -32.01 11.66
CA TRP A 99 -27.08 -30.75 11.53
C TRP A 99 -26.81 -29.76 12.68
N LYS A 100 -26.56 -30.24 13.91
CA LYS A 100 -26.08 -29.38 15.01
C LYS A 100 -24.71 -28.76 14.72
N ALA A 101 -23.77 -29.54 14.17
CA ALA A 101 -22.44 -29.02 13.82
C ALA A 101 -22.51 -28.02 12.66
N VAL A 102 -23.30 -28.30 11.61
CA VAL A 102 -23.57 -27.34 10.52
C VAL A 102 -24.20 -26.06 11.09
N GLY A 103 -25.20 -26.17 11.96
CA GLY A 103 -25.80 -25.02 12.64
C GLY A 103 -24.81 -24.22 13.48
N ALA A 104 -23.88 -24.89 14.19
CA ALA A 104 -22.83 -24.22 14.97
C ALA A 104 -21.77 -23.53 14.10
N VAL A 105 -21.41 -24.11 12.95
CA VAL A 105 -20.53 -23.47 11.96
C VAL A 105 -21.21 -22.25 11.33
N LEU A 106 -22.49 -22.37 10.93
CA LEU A 106 -23.26 -21.25 10.39
C LEU A 106 -23.46 -20.14 11.43
N ALA A 107 -23.73 -20.49 12.69
CA ALA A 107 -23.84 -19.51 13.78
C ALA A 107 -22.49 -18.83 14.07
N THR A 108 -21.39 -19.58 14.09
CA THR A 108 -20.03 -19.00 14.24
C THR A 108 -19.69 -18.08 13.07
N LEU A 109 -20.01 -18.47 11.82
CA LEU A 109 -19.81 -17.63 10.64
C LEU A 109 -20.70 -16.39 10.68
N ALA A 110 -21.95 -16.50 11.13
CA ALA A 110 -22.85 -15.36 11.32
C ALA A 110 -22.32 -14.39 12.40
N VAL A 111 -21.77 -14.90 13.51
CA VAL A 111 -21.12 -14.09 14.55
C VAL A 111 -19.85 -13.42 14.01
N LEU A 112 -18.95 -14.15 13.34
CA LEU A 112 -17.74 -13.59 12.75
C LEU A 112 -18.05 -12.52 11.70
N THR A 113 -19.00 -12.80 10.80
CA THR A 113 -19.45 -11.83 9.79
C THR A 113 -20.32 -10.72 10.36
N ALA A 114 -20.80 -10.81 11.60
CA ALA A 114 -21.44 -9.70 12.33
C ALA A 114 -20.40 -8.79 13.01
N LEU A 115 -19.37 -9.39 13.62
CA LEU A 115 -18.33 -8.69 14.39
C LEU A 115 -17.22 -8.09 13.53
N ILE A 116 -16.85 -8.74 12.43
CA ILE A 116 -15.68 -8.40 11.60
C ILE A 116 -16.14 -7.92 10.21
N ARG A 117 -15.40 -6.96 9.65
CA ARG A 117 -15.47 -6.51 8.26
C ARG A 117 -14.06 -6.49 7.64
N VAL A 118 -14.00 -6.46 6.32
CA VAL A 118 -12.78 -6.15 5.58
C VAL A 118 -12.86 -4.67 5.18
N ASP A 119 -11.89 -3.86 5.59
CA ASP A 119 -11.82 -2.42 5.26
C ASP A 119 -11.11 -2.14 3.92
N GLY A 120 -10.54 -3.17 3.31
CA GLY A 120 -9.94 -3.14 1.98
C GLY A 120 -8.81 -4.14 1.88
N LEU A 121 -7.90 -3.92 0.93
CA LEU A 121 -6.66 -4.70 0.79
C LEU A 121 -5.42 -3.89 1.18
N SER A 122 -4.37 -4.61 1.58
CA SER A 122 -2.98 -4.13 1.62
C SER A 122 -2.36 -4.10 0.22
N GLY A 123 -1.14 -3.56 0.08
CA GLY A 123 -0.44 -3.56 -1.20
C GLY A 123 -0.05 -4.95 -1.70
N ASP A 124 -0.01 -5.95 -0.81
CA ASP A 124 0.14 -7.37 -1.14
C ASP A 124 -1.19 -8.07 -1.48
N LEU A 125 -2.29 -7.31 -1.61
CA LEU A 125 -3.65 -7.80 -1.84
C LEU A 125 -4.18 -8.70 -0.70
N THR A 126 -3.62 -8.57 0.51
CA THR A 126 -4.14 -9.28 1.69
C THR A 126 -5.30 -8.49 2.33
N PRO A 127 -6.39 -9.16 2.77
CA PRO A 127 -7.51 -8.46 3.42
C PRO A 127 -7.10 -7.76 4.73
N VAL A 128 -7.42 -6.47 4.84
CA VAL A 128 -7.29 -5.69 6.06
C VAL A 128 -8.54 -5.88 6.90
N TRP A 129 -8.42 -6.67 7.97
CA TRP A 129 -9.53 -7.00 8.86
C TRP A 129 -9.72 -5.92 9.93
N ALA A 130 -10.97 -5.54 10.16
CA ALA A 130 -11.37 -4.58 11.17
C ALA A 130 -12.63 -5.05 11.89
N PHE A 131 -12.79 -4.69 13.16
CA PHE A 131 -14.07 -4.91 13.85
C PHE A 131 -15.11 -3.91 13.36
N ARG A 132 -16.39 -4.29 13.33
CA ARG A 132 -17.45 -3.42 12.78
C ARG A 132 -17.63 -2.09 13.50
N TRP A 133 -17.20 -2.00 14.77
CA TRP A 133 -17.24 -0.80 15.60
C TRP A 133 -15.98 0.08 15.51
N THR A 134 -14.92 -0.31 14.80
CA THR A 134 -13.84 0.65 14.49
C THR A 134 -14.35 1.66 13.46
N ARG A 135 -13.88 2.91 13.51
CA ARG A 135 -14.24 3.90 12.49
C ARG A 135 -13.74 3.46 11.10
N ARG A 136 -14.38 3.93 10.05
CA ARG A 136 -13.85 3.85 8.68
C ARG A 136 -13.06 5.12 8.38
N ALA A 137 -12.06 5.02 7.51
CA ALA A 137 -11.43 6.18 6.90
C ALA A 137 -12.48 7.11 6.26
N GLY A 138 -12.36 8.42 6.47
CA GLY A 138 -13.18 9.45 5.81
C GLY A 138 -14.69 9.50 6.11
N ILE A 139 -15.30 8.53 6.83
CA ILE A 139 -16.75 8.49 7.07
C ILE A 139 -17.10 9.00 8.47
N GLY A 140 -18.01 9.97 8.55
CA GLY A 140 -18.44 10.58 9.82
C GLY A 140 -17.32 11.35 10.52
N VAL A 141 -16.34 11.83 9.74
CA VAL A 141 -15.30 12.76 10.18
C VAL A 141 -15.74 14.13 9.63
N PRO A 142 -16.34 15.02 10.45
CA PRO A 142 -16.82 16.31 9.97
C PRO A 142 -15.67 17.10 9.31
N ALA A 143 -15.98 17.93 8.30
CA ALA A 143 -15.00 18.88 7.77
C ALA A 143 -14.33 19.65 8.92
N PRO A 144 -13.00 19.82 8.91
CA PRO A 144 -12.32 20.42 10.03
C PRO A 144 -12.69 21.90 10.07
N VAL A 145 -13.32 22.33 11.16
CA VAL A 145 -13.79 23.71 11.30
C VAL A 145 -12.58 24.65 11.25
N ALA A 146 -12.46 25.39 10.15
CA ALA A 146 -11.51 26.48 10.01
C ALA A 146 -11.68 27.40 11.23
N ARG A 147 -10.61 27.60 11.99
CA ARG A 147 -10.65 28.58 13.07
C ARG A 147 -10.83 29.96 12.46
N ASP A 148 -11.65 30.80 13.12
CA ASP A 148 -11.99 32.16 12.68
C ASP A 148 -10.78 33.12 12.85
N HIS A 149 -9.68 32.82 12.16
CA HIS A 149 -8.45 33.59 12.10
C HIS A 149 -8.61 34.76 11.13
N ARG A 150 -9.53 35.66 11.50
CA ARG A 150 -9.55 37.05 11.01
C ARG A 150 -8.31 37.86 11.42
N ALA A 151 -7.36 37.23 12.11
CA ALA A 151 -6.06 37.73 12.48
C ALA A 151 -4.96 36.84 11.86
N ALA A 152 -4.25 37.42 10.88
CA ALA A 152 -3.22 36.82 10.03
C ALA A 152 -3.70 35.70 9.08
N SER A 153 -3.84 36.04 7.80
CA SER A 153 -3.62 35.08 6.72
C SER A 153 -2.26 34.38 6.93
N PRO A 154 -2.12 33.07 6.63
CA PRO A 154 -0.88 32.37 6.85
C PRO A 154 0.27 33.05 6.10
N GLU A 155 1.43 33.24 6.77
CA GLU A 155 2.62 33.78 6.13
C GLU A 155 3.15 32.78 5.10
N MET A 156 2.82 33.03 3.83
CA MET A 156 3.30 32.27 2.67
C MET A 156 4.69 32.74 2.21
N THR A 157 5.50 33.24 3.15
CA THR A 157 6.89 33.62 2.89
C THR A 157 7.68 32.35 2.61
N SER A 158 8.07 32.15 1.35
CA SER A 158 8.82 30.96 0.95
C SER A 158 10.18 30.90 1.65
N THR A 159 10.58 29.69 2.05
CA THR A 159 11.81 29.42 2.81
C THR A 159 12.66 28.36 2.10
N SER A 160 13.94 28.24 2.50
CA SER A 160 14.81 27.12 2.11
C SER A 160 14.28 25.75 2.50
N ASP A 161 13.36 25.72 3.47
CA ASP A 161 12.84 24.54 4.15
C ASP A 161 11.49 24.09 3.56
N ASP A 162 11.02 24.75 2.50
CA ASP A 162 9.75 24.46 1.84
C ASP A 162 9.79 23.11 1.09
N TRP A 163 8.65 22.42 1.08
CA TRP A 163 8.41 21.19 0.33
C TRP A 163 7.18 21.41 -0.56
N PRO A 164 7.24 22.28 -1.59
CA PRO A 164 6.05 22.85 -2.22
C PRO A 164 5.27 21.88 -3.12
N GLN A 165 5.74 20.65 -3.34
CA GLN A 165 5.16 19.71 -4.30
C GLN A 165 5.53 18.25 -3.98
N PHE A 166 4.91 17.32 -4.71
CA PHE A 166 5.22 15.89 -4.67
C PHE A 166 6.72 15.62 -4.81
N LEU A 167 7.26 14.76 -3.93
CA LEU A 167 8.69 14.42 -3.88
C LEU A 167 9.64 15.62 -3.69
N GLY A 168 9.15 16.70 -3.08
CA GLY A 168 9.95 17.82 -2.61
C GLY A 168 10.27 18.87 -3.67
N PRO A 169 11.09 19.88 -3.34
CA PRO A 169 11.34 21.03 -4.22
C PRO A 169 11.83 20.62 -5.62
N ASN A 170 12.58 19.51 -5.71
CA ASN A 170 13.16 18.99 -6.96
C ASN A 170 12.41 17.77 -7.55
N ARG A 171 11.25 17.37 -6.99
CA ARG A 171 10.46 16.16 -7.37
C ARG A 171 11.25 14.84 -7.42
N ASN A 172 12.36 14.75 -6.70
CA ASN A 172 13.28 13.60 -6.69
C ASN A 172 13.28 12.82 -5.36
N GLY A 173 12.50 13.26 -4.38
CA GLY A 173 12.39 12.66 -3.06
C GLY A 173 13.62 12.84 -2.20
N ALA A 174 14.45 13.86 -2.47
CA ALA A 174 15.75 14.06 -1.81
C ALA A 174 15.96 15.50 -1.30
N LEU A 175 16.59 15.61 -0.13
CA LEU A 175 17.19 16.82 0.43
C LEU A 175 18.68 16.56 0.66
N ASP A 176 19.56 17.40 0.12
CA ASP A 176 20.99 17.05 0.04
C ASP A 176 21.83 17.34 1.30
N ASP A 177 21.50 18.39 2.07
CA ASP A 177 22.23 18.81 3.29
C ASP A 177 21.34 19.16 4.53
N PRO A 178 20.33 18.36 4.90
CA PRO A 178 19.65 18.51 6.18
C PRO A 178 20.50 17.95 7.34
N GLN A 179 20.84 18.79 8.31
CA GLN A 179 21.49 18.38 9.55
C GLN A 179 20.49 17.69 10.48
N LEU A 180 20.65 16.38 10.70
CA LEU A 180 19.67 15.53 11.39
C LEU A 180 20.39 14.55 12.33
N ASN A 181 20.03 14.55 13.61
CA ASN A 181 20.65 13.63 14.56
C ASN A 181 20.22 12.19 14.27
N ARG A 182 21.21 11.32 14.03
CA ARG A 182 21.01 9.92 13.63
C ARG A 182 20.69 8.98 14.79
N ASN A 183 20.92 9.38 16.04
CA ASN A 183 20.68 8.54 17.21
C ASN A 183 19.29 8.78 17.81
N TRP A 184 18.26 8.19 17.19
CA TRP A 184 16.88 8.27 17.70
C TRP A 184 16.65 7.48 18.99
N HIS A 185 17.60 6.64 19.44
CA HIS A 185 17.50 5.95 20.73
C HIS A 185 17.78 6.88 21.91
N GLU A 186 18.77 7.78 21.78
CA GLU A 186 19.08 8.80 22.80
C GLU A 186 18.26 10.09 22.60
N HIS A 187 17.97 10.43 21.34
CA HIS A 187 17.27 11.65 20.95
C HIS A 187 16.08 11.31 20.04
N PRO A 188 15.00 10.72 20.57
CA PRO A 188 13.84 10.35 19.76
C PRO A 188 13.12 11.58 19.17
N PRO A 189 12.55 11.48 17.96
CA PRO A 189 11.65 12.48 17.42
C PRO A 189 10.49 12.78 18.38
N ARG A 190 10.17 14.06 18.57
CA ARG A 190 9.11 14.49 19.50
C ARG A 190 7.84 14.83 18.73
N GLU A 191 6.73 14.14 19.01
CA GLU A 191 5.42 14.52 18.51
C GLU A 191 5.07 15.95 18.94
N THR A 192 4.63 16.77 17.99
CA THR A 192 4.25 18.18 18.22
C THR A 192 2.74 18.38 18.15
N TRP A 193 2.09 17.72 17.20
CA TRP A 193 0.64 17.63 17.09
C TRP A 193 0.24 16.37 16.33
N ARG A 194 -1.02 15.97 16.53
CA ARG A 194 -1.71 14.88 15.83
C ARG A 194 -3.18 15.24 15.66
N ILE A 195 -3.73 14.98 14.48
CA ILE A 195 -5.10 15.31 14.10
C ILE A 195 -5.77 14.16 13.36
N ASN A 196 -7.11 14.11 13.39
CA ASN A 196 -7.87 13.24 12.49
C ASN A 196 -7.93 13.88 11.09
N ILE A 197 -7.72 13.06 10.06
CA ILE A 197 -7.79 13.47 8.65
C ILE A 197 -8.73 12.52 7.88
N GLY A 198 -9.29 13.01 6.78
CA GLY A 198 -10.13 12.24 5.87
C GLY A 198 -9.33 11.19 5.08
N ALA A 199 -10.06 10.31 4.40
CA ALA A 199 -9.46 9.27 3.58
C ALA A 199 -8.62 9.89 2.45
N GLY A 200 -7.52 9.23 2.03
CA GLY A 200 -6.73 9.69 0.90
C GLY A 200 -5.25 9.37 1.04
N TRP A 201 -4.59 9.37 -0.11
CA TRP A 201 -3.20 8.93 -0.29
C TRP A 201 -2.24 10.08 -0.65
N SER A 202 -2.80 11.30 -0.77
CA SER A 202 -2.07 12.55 -0.91
C SER A 202 -0.98 12.70 0.16
N SER A 203 0.20 13.21 -0.23
CA SER A 203 1.21 13.70 0.72
C SER A 203 0.87 15.12 1.17
N PHE A 204 1.79 15.81 1.84
CA PHE A 204 1.69 17.24 2.08
C PHE A 204 2.53 18.01 1.05
N ALA A 205 2.10 19.22 0.72
CA ALA A 205 2.97 20.28 0.24
C ALA A 205 3.11 21.32 1.36
N VAL A 206 4.32 21.80 1.61
CA VAL A 206 4.61 22.75 2.69
C VAL A 206 5.27 24.00 2.13
N VAL A 207 4.73 25.17 2.48
CA VAL A 207 5.32 26.48 2.18
C VAL A 207 5.18 27.37 3.42
N GLY A 208 6.29 27.92 3.92
CA GLY A 208 6.27 28.76 5.11
C GLY A 208 5.73 28.01 6.33
N GLN A 209 4.61 28.48 6.92
CA GLN A 209 3.92 27.79 8.02
C GLN A 209 2.64 27.05 7.61
N SER A 210 2.41 26.81 6.31
CA SER A 210 1.21 26.11 5.80
C SER A 210 1.53 24.73 5.25
N ALA A 211 0.72 23.73 5.62
CA ALA A 211 0.72 22.38 5.08
C ALA A 211 -0.57 22.10 4.30
N PHE A 212 -0.46 21.91 2.99
CA PHE A 212 -1.56 21.63 2.07
C PHE A 212 -1.62 20.15 1.74
N THR A 213 -2.80 19.55 1.71
CA THR A 213 -2.99 18.14 1.31
C THR A 213 -4.40 17.94 0.76
N GLN A 214 -4.63 16.83 0.07
CA GLN A 214 -5.97 16.42 -0.34
C GLN A 214 -6.50 15.27 0.52
N GLU A 215 -7.78 15.28 0.83
CA GLU A 215 -8.46 14.27 1.65
C GLU A 215 -9.92 14.12 1.21
N GLN A 216 -10.63 13.09 1.67
CA GLN A 216 -12.04 12.86 1.38
C GLN A 216 -12.82 12.69 2.68
N ARG A 217 -13.89 13.46 2.83
CA ARG A 217 -14.80 13.41 3.98
C ARG A 217 -16.23 13.22 3.46
N ASP A 218 -16.85 12.13 3.89
CA ASP A 218 -18.19 11.68 3.49
C ASP A 218 -18.42 11.61 1.96
N GLN A 219 -18.93 12.66 1.31
CA GLN A 219 -19.18 12.71 -0.15
C GLN A 219 -18.24 13.65 -0.92
N ASP A 220 -17.33 14.35 -0.24
CA ASP A 220 -16.58 15.45 -0.83
C ASP A 220 -15.08 15.14 -0.90
N GLU A 221 -14.43 15.50 -2.03
CA GLU A 221 -12.97 15.62 -2.14
C GLU A 221 -12.60 17.03 -1.65
N LEU A 222 -11.71 17.09 -0.65
CA LEU A 222 -11.25 18.33 -0.02
C LEU A 222 -9.81 18.62 -0.41
N THR A 223 -9.52 19.90 -0.60
CA THR A 223 -8.17 20.44 -0.47
C THR A 223 -8.10 21.22 0.84
N SER A 224 -7.18 20.83 1.73
CA SER A 224 -7.12 21.34 3.10
C SER A 224 -5.78 21.98 3.40
N CYS A 225 -5.80 23.13 4.07
CA CYS A 225 -4.62 23.79 4.62
C CYS A 225 -4.60 23.67 6.15
N TYR A 226 -3.46 23.23 6.68
CA TYR A 226 -3.20 23.06 8.11
C TYR A 226 -2.02 23.95 8.54
N ASP A 227 -2.12 24.56 9.72
CA ASP A 227 -1.01 25.28 10.34
C ASP A 227 0.11 24.30 10.79
N MET A 228 1.33 24.54 10.33
CA MET A 228 2.50 23.69 10.59
C MET A 228 2.87 23.59 12.07
N ALA A 229 2.52 24.59 12.89
CA ALA A 229 2.89 24.63 14.30
C ALA A 229 1.92 23.84 15.20
N THR A 230 0.63 23.76 14.84
CA THR A 230 -0.44 23.24 15.69
C THR A 230 -1.29 22.12 15.07
N GLY A 231 -1.22 21.94 13.75
CA GLY A 231 -2.10 21.03 13.00
C GLY A 231 -3.55 21.53 12.90
N ALA A 232 -3.87 22.74 13.35
CA ALA A 232 -5.21 23.31 13.19
C ALA A 232 -5.50 23.59 11.71
N ALA A 233 -6.72 23.29 11.24
CA ALA A 233 -7.13 23.68 9.89
C ALA A 233 -7.25 25.21 9.80
N ALA A 234 -6.55 25.78 8.82
CA ALA A 234 -6.64 27.18 8.44
C ALA A 234 -7.84 27.40 7.50
N TRP A 235 -7.96 26.55 6.46
CA TRP A 235 -9.07 26.56 5.51
C TRP A 235 -9.26 25.18 4.86
N THR A 236 -10.43 24.94 4.28
CA THR A 236 -10.73 23.79 3.40
C THR A 236 -11.59 24.22 2.23
N HIS A 237 -11.17 23.88 1.02
CA HIS A 237 -12.02 23.87 -0.19
C HIS A 237 -12.60 22.46 -0.36
N ALA A 238 -13.86 22.34 -0.78
CA ALA A 238 -14.55 21.07 -0.96
C ALA A 238 -15.27 21.03 -2.31
N ASP A 239 -15.10 19.93 -3.03
CA ASP A 239 -15.82 19.61 -4.26
C ASP A 239 -16.76 18.42 -4.00
N GLU A 240 -18.01 18.50 -4.46
CA GLU A 240 -19.01 17.42 -4.33
C GLU A 240 -18.65 16.24 -5.26
N ALA A 241 -17.64 15.48 -4.85
CA ALA A 241 -17.00 14.43 -5.62
C ALA A 241 -16.50 13.33 -4.70
N ARG A 242 -16.69 12.05 -5.06
CA ARG A 242 -16.29 10.92 -4.21
C ARG A 242 -15.63 9.80 -4.99
N PHE A 243 -14.34 9.58 -4.73
CA PHE A 243 -13.63 8.39 -5.18
C PHE A 243 -13.74 7.23 -4.15
N SER A 244 -13.99 6.01 -4.64
CA SER A 244 -14.01 4.80 -3.81
C SER A 244 -13.55 3.57 -4.60
N ASP A 245 -12.58 2.83 -4.06
CA ASP A 245 -12.23 1.50 -4.56
C ASP A 245 -11.81 0.57 -3.43
N PHE A 246 -12.20 -0.71 -3.52
CA PHE A 246 -11.93 -1.70 -2.48
C PHE A 246 -10.43 -2.09 -2.37
N VAL A 247 -9.67 -1.92 -3.45
CA VAL A 247 -8.24 -2.25 -3.50
C VAL A 247 -7.41 -1.00 -3.20
N ALA A 248 -7.61 0.08 -3.96
CA ALA A 248 -6.85 1.33 -3.85
C ALA A 248 -7.36 2.27 -2.75
N GLY A 249 -8.43 1.93 -2.02
CA GLY A 249 -9.02 2.75 -0.97
C GLY A 249 -9.80 3.96 -1.48
N ASP A 250 -10.25 4.78 -0.55
CA ASP A 250 -11.08 5.95 -0.80
C ASP A 250 -10.23 7.24 -0.87
N GLY A 251 -10.73 8.23 -1.63
CA GLY A 251 -10.20 9.59 -1.65
C GLY A 251 -9.02 9.91 -2.58
N PRO A 252 -8.62 11.20 -2.61
CA PRO A 252 -7.61 11.75 -3.52
C PRO A 252 -6.21 11.24 -3.23
N ARG A 253 -5.37 11.17 -4.27
CA ARG A 253 -4.02 10.57 -4.21
C ARG A 253 -2.89 11.47 -4.67
N ALA A 254 -3.17 12.38 -5.60
CA ALA A 254 -2.22 13.40 -6.01
C ALA A 254 -1.83 14.25 -4.79
N THR A 255 -0.58 14.71 -4.77
CA THR A 255 -0.14 15.74 -3.83
C THR A 255 -0.32 17.09 -4.52
N PRO A 256 -0.94 18.09 -3.86
CA PRO A 256 -1.06 19.41 -4.45
C PRO A 256 0.32 20.04 -4.68
N THR A 257 0.41 20.97 -5.62
CA THR A 257 1.60 21.77 -5.86
C THR A 257 1.31 23.22 -5.51
N VAL A 258 2.17 23.86 -4.73
CA VAL A 258 2.06 25.26 -4.32
C VAL A 258 3.05 26.10 -5.10
N HIS A 259 2.57 27.13 -5.80
CA HIS A 259 3.43 28.03 -6.56
C HIS A 259 2.87 29.45 -6.58
N GLN A 260 3.72 30.45 -6.30
CA GLN A 260 3.37 31.89 -6.33
C GLN A 260 2.05 32.24 -5.60
N GLY A 261 1.84 31.67 -4.42
CA GLY A 261 0.65 31.92 -3.60
C GLY A 261 -0.63 31.20 -4.08
N ARG A 262 -0.54 30.22 -4.98
CA ARG A 262 -1.67 29.39 -5.41
C ARG A 262 -1.41 27.91 -5.12
N VAL A 263 -2.49 27.16 -4.82
CA VAL A 263 -2.48 25.70 -4.69
C VAL A 263 -3.13 25.10 -5.92
N TYR A 264 -2.40 24.21 -6.61
CA TYR A 264 -2.90 23.41 -7.72
C TYR A 264 -3.13 21.98 -7.22
N ALA A 265 -4.41 21.59 -7.11
CA ALA A 265 -4.84 20.32 -6.54
C ALA A 265 -5.62 19.49 -7.57
N TYR A 266 -5.35 18.18 -7.67
CA TYR A 266 -5.97 17.31 -8.67
C TYR A 266 -6.66 16.12 -7.97
N GLY A 267 -7.99 16.15 -7.90
CA GLY A 267 -8.81 15.14 -7.23
C GLY A 267 -8.68 13.76 -7.89
N ALA A 268 -8.93 12.69 -7.13
CA ALA A 268 -8.94 11.34 -7.71
C ALA A 268 -10.09 11.14 -8.72
N THR A 269 -11.04 12.07 -8.78
CA THR A 269 -12.13 12.13 -9.77
C THR A 269 -11.83 12.91 -11.05
N GLY A 270 -10.70 13.64 -11.13
CA GLY A 270 -10.33 14.43 -12.32
C GLY A 270 -10.56 15.94 -12.21
N ILE A 271 -11.08 16.44 -11.09
CA ILE A 271 -11.20 17.88 -10.82
C ILE A 271 -9.80 18.46 -10.54
N LEU A 272 -9.35 19.38 -11.39
CA LEU A 272 -8.15 20.20 -11.21
C LEU A 272 -8.57 21.61 -10.76
N ASN A 273 -8.21 21.97 -9.53
CA ASN A 273 -8.48 23.28 -8.95
C ASN A 273 -7.20 24.11 -8.85
N CYS A 274 -7.36 25.41 -9.05
CA CYS A 274 -6.43 26.44 -8.62
C CYS A 274 -7.10 27.27 -7.51
N LEU A 275 -6.49 27.26 -6.33
CA LEU A 275 -6.99 27.96 -5.14
C LEU A 275 -6.00 29.05 -4.73
N ASP A 276 -6.50 30.15 -4.16
CA ASP A 276 -5.64 31.07 -3.39
C ASP A 276 -5.11 30.34 -2.15
N ALA A 277 -3.78 30.27 -2.01
CA ALA A 277 -3.17 29.46 -0.96
C ALA A 277 -3.33 30.06 0.45
N SER A 278 -3.70 31.33 0.58
CA SER A 278 -3.91 31.98 1.87
C SER A 278 -5.31 31.74 2.46
N SER A 279 -6.32 31.61 1.59
CA SER A 279 -7.73 31.59 1.95
C SER A 279 -8.47 30.31 1.56
N GLY A 280 -7.96 29.57 0.58
CA GLY A 280 -8.66 28.45 -0.06
C GLY A 280 -9.72 28.87 -1.07
N GLU A 281 -9.84 30.16 -1.40
CA GLU A 281 -10.80 30.65 -2.38
C GLU A 281 -10.50 30.08 -3.78
N LEU A 282 -11.54 29.58 -4.46
CA LEU A 282 -11.43 29.02 -5.80
C LEU A 282 -11.15 30.12 -6.83
N ILE A 283 -9.99 30.06 -7.49
CA ILE A 283 -9.61 30.95 -8.59
C ILE A 283 -10.17 30.40 -9.90
N TRP A 284 -9.94 29.11 -10.17
CA TRP A 284 -10.54 28.39 -11.29
C TRP A 284 -10.59 26.88 -11.04
N THR A 285 -11.51 26.19 -11.71
CA THR A 285 -11.62 24.73 -11.76
C THR A 285 -11.75 24.24 -13.20
N ARG A 286 -11.25 23.03 -13.47
CA ARG A 286 -11.46 22.26 -14.72
C ARG A 286 -11.61 20.78 -14.36
N ASN A 287 -12.52 20.09 -15.03
CA ASN A 287 -12.53 18.62 -15.01
C ASN A 287 -11.71 18.13 -16.20
N VAL A 288 -10.58 17.46 -15.92
CA VAL A 288 -9.61 17.05 -16.95
C VAL A 288 -10.18 16.00 -17.90
N TYR A 289 -11.23 15.26 -17.52
CA TYR A 289 -11.91 14.28 -18.39
C TYR A 289 -13.02 14.87 -19.26
N ASP A 290 -13.46 16.11 -19.00
CA ASP A 290 -14.32 16.81 -19.95
C ASP A 290 -13.48 17.37 -21.13
N GLU A 291 -12.16 17.48 -20.94
CA GLU A 291 -11.16 18.00 -21.89
C GLU A 291 -10.29 16.88 -22.53
N SER A 292 -10.44 15.63 -22.10
CA SER A 292 -9.66 14.47 -22.58
C SER A 292 -10.51 13.52 -23.43
N THR A 293 -9.84 12.75 -24.28
CA THR A 293 -10.45 11.66 -25.06
C THR A 293 -10.45 10.30 -24.33
N ASP A 294 -9.77 10.20 -23.18
CA ASP A 294 -9.76 8.99 -22.33
C ASP A 294 -10.67 9.16 -21.11
N SER A 295 -10.75 8.12 -20.28
CA SER A 295 -11.63 7.99 -19.14
C SER A 295 -10.87 7.94 -17.81
N LEU A 296 -11.59 8.20 -16.71
CA LEU A 296 -11.03 8.18 -15.37
C LEU A 296 -10.30 6.83 -15.08
N PRO A 297 -9.03 6.84 -14.67
CA PRO A 297 -8.28 5.63 -14.36
C PRO A 297 -8.98 4.81 -13.29
N ARG A 298 -8.95 3.48 -13.42
CA ARG A 298 -9.68 2.54 -12.54
C ARG A 298 -9.42 2.75 -11.04
N TRP A 299 -8.22 3.19 -10.66
CA TRP A 299 -7.85 3.44 -9.26
C TRP A 299 -7.79 4.95 -8.92
N GLY A 300 -8.42 5.79 -9.75
CA GLY A 300 -8.47 7.25 -9.61
C GLY A 300 -7.15 7.93 -9.92
N ASN A 301 -7.17 9.25 -10.08
CA ASN A 301 -5.94 10.00 -10.32
C ASN A 301 -4.98 10.01 -9.12
N SER A 302 -3.69 9.87 -9.42
CA SER A 302 -2.58 9.99 -8.46
C SER A 302 -1.45 10.92 -8.94
N CYS A 303 -1.69 11.63 -10.02
CA CYS A 303 -0.63 12.31 -10.78
C CYS A 303 -0.51 13.75 -10.30
N SER A 304 0.54 14.05 -9.53
CA SER A 304 0.68 15.34 -8.86
C SER A 304 1.03 16.45 -9.86
N PRO A 305 0.31 17.59 -9.90
CA PRO A 305 0.53 18.64 -10.90
C PRO A 305 1.99 19.11 -10.95
N LEU A 306 2.52 19.33 -12.16
CA LEU A 306 3.82 19.94 -12.40
C LEU A 306 3.63 21.39 -12.83
N ILE A 307 4.34 22.33 -12.20
CA ILE A 307 4.36 23.73 -12.65
C ILE A 307 5.59 23.97 -13.51
N ASP A 308 5.38 24.62 -14.65
CA ASP A 308 6.45 25.10 -15.52
C ASP A 308 6.14 26.48 -16.12
N GLY A 309 6.88 27.51 -15.69
CA GLY A 309 6.67 28.87 -16.14
C GLY A 309 5.27 29.38 -15.82
N SER A 310 4.45 29.60 -16.85
CA SER A 310 3.04 29.99 -16.72
C SER A 310 2.06 28.82 -16.74
N ARG A 311 2.52 27.56 -16.75
CA ARG A 311 1.72 26.37 -17.04
C ARG A 311 1.58 25.46 -15.82
N VAL A 312 0.39 24.89 -15.65
CA VAL A 312 0.16 23.71 -14.80
C VAL A 312 -0.11 22.49 -15.69
N ILE A 313 0.73 21.47 -15.52
CA ILE A 313 0.78 20.28 -16.36
C ILE A 313 0.31 19.08 -15.55
N VAL A 314 -0.69 18.38 -16.08
CA VAL A 314 -1.24 17.14 -15.53
C VAL A 314 -1.31 16.07 -16.63
N THR A 315 -1.56 14.83 -16.24
CA THR A 315 -1.88 13.75 -17.19
C THR A 315 -3.36 13.39 -17.09
N ALA A 316 -3.96 13.16 -18.25
CA ALA A 316 -5.30 12.61 -18.37
C ALA A 316 -5.30 11.12 -18.76
N GLY A 317 -4.25 10.67 -19.46
CA GLY A 317 -4.33 9.54 -20.38
C GLY A 317 -4.92 10.02 -21.72
N GLY A 318 -4.29 9.67 -22.83
CA GLY A 318 -4.72 10.13 -24.15
C GLY A 318 -5.46 9.07 -24.98
N GLY A 319 -4.97 7.82 -24.92
CA GLY A 319 -5.50 6.74 -25.75
C GLY A 319 -5.50 7.08 -27.24
N ASP A 320 -6.45 6.51 -27.99
CA ASP A 320 -6.55 6.70 -29.45
C ASP A 320 -6.85 8.15 -29.89
N GLY A 321 -7.25 9.03 -28.97
CA GLY A 321 -7.58 10.43 -29.25
C GLY A 321 -6.48 11.45 -28.91
N GLY A 322 -5.45 11.04 -28.16
CA GLY A 322 -4.35 11.91 -27.73
C GLY A 322 -4.64 12.72 -26.46
N GLY A 323 -3.65 13.50 -26.01
CA GLY A 323 -3.72 14.29 -24.76
C GLY A 323 -3.26 13.56 -23.51
N ALA A 324 -2.26 12.67 -23.64
CA ALA A 324 -1.64 12.01 -22.49
C ALA A 324 -1.15 13.00 -21.41
N LEU A 325 -0.60 14.15 -21.81
CA LEU A 325 -0.41 15.34 -20.97
C LEU A 325 -1.28 16.48 -21.48
N ILE A 326 -1.79 17.28 -20.55
CA ILE A 326 -2.46 18.55 -20.81
C ILE A 326 -1.79 19.63 -19.96
N ALA A 327 -1.46 20.77 -20.59
CA ALA A 327 -0.98 21.96 -19.92
C ALA A 327 -2.05 23.05 -19.95
N PHE A 328 -2.43 23.52 -18.77
CA PHE A 328 -3.34 24.65 -18.60
C PHE A 328 -2.55 25.91 -18.20
N ASP A 329 -3.05 27.10 -18.55
CA ASP A 329 -2.54 28.35 -18.02
C ASP A 329 -2.81 28.42 -16.52
N GLN A 330 -1.78 28.74 -15.74
CA GLN A 330 -1.85 28.70 -14.28
C GLN A 330 -2.82 29.76 -13.71
N LEU A 331 -3.11 30.82 -14.45
CA LEU A 331 -3.94 31.95 -14.03
C LEU A 331 -5.41 31.78 -14.44
N THR A 332 -5.69 31.24 -15.63
CA THR A 332 -7.06 31.15 -16.17
C THR A 332 -7.65 29.73 -16.20
N GLY A 333 -6.80 28.71 -16.15
CA GLY A 333 -7.20 27.31 -16.34
C GLY A 333 -7.51 26.94 -17.79
N ASP A 334 -7.15 27.76 -18.77
CA ASP A 334 -7.39 27.45 -20.19
C ASP A 334 -6.27 26.56 -20.76
N ILE A 335 -6.60 25.67 -21.69
CA ILE A 335 -5.62 24.76 -22.29
C ILE A 335 -4.63 25.56 -23.16
N VAL A 336 -3.34 25.44 -22.82
CA VAL A 336 -2.20 26.00 -23.58
C VAL A 336 -1.74 25.00 -24.63
N TRP A 337 -1.61 23.72 -24.25
CA TRP A 337 -1.32 22.63 -25.17
C TRP A 337 -1.80 21.28 -24.60
N SER A 338 -1.94 20.30 -25.49
CA SER A 338 -2.24 18.90 -25.18
C SER A 338 -1.35 18.01 -26.07
N GLY A 339 -0.80 16.92 -25.52
CA GLY A 339 0.25 16.18 -26.21
C GLY A 339 0.47 14.74 -25.72
N GLY A 340 0.95 13.88 -26.63
CA GLY A 340 1.08 12.44 -26.41
C GLY A 340 -0.22 11.66 -26.61
N ASP A 341 -0.09 10.35 -26.70
CA ASP A 341 -1.10 9.37 -27.13
C ASP A 341 -1.12 8.10 -26.25
N ASP A 342 -0.23 7.99 -25.27
CA ASP A 342 -0.22 6.84 -24.37
C ASP A 342 -1.41 6.89 -23.39
N GLY A 343 -1.88 5.70 -22.98
CA GLY A 343 -2.97 5.57 -22.03
C GLY A 343 -2.59 6.03 -20.62
N PRO A 344 -3.57 6.13 -19.70
CA PRO A 344 -3.35 6.61 -18.35
C PRO A 344 -2.46 5.67 -17.52
N SER A 345 -1.72 6.27 -16.59
CA SER A 345 -0.88 5.59 -15.60
C SER A 345 -1.05 6.22 -14.22
N TYR A 346 -0.27 5.74 -13.26
CA TYR A 346 -0.21 6.29 -11.91
C TYR A 346 1.09 7.07 -11.67
N SER A 347 1.64 7.69 -12.73
CA SER A 347 2.91 8.43 -12.75
C SER A 347 2.70 9.94 -12.66
N SER A 348 3.53 10.65 -11.88
CA SER A 348 3.52 12.12 -11.87
C SER A 348 4.55 12.67 -12.88
N PRO A 349 4.24 13.72 -13.67
CA PRO A 349 5.21 14.29 -14.60
C PRO A 349 6.45 14.86 -13.87
N VAL A 350 7.63 14.72 -14.48
CA VAL A 350 8.93 15.17 -13.94
C VAL A 350 9.65 16.03 -14.96
N MET A 351 10.12 17.20 -14.56
CA MET A 351 11.01 18.03 -15.39
C MET A 351 12.45 17.48 -15.32
N ALA A 352 13.08 17.29 -16.48
CA ALA A 352 14.46 16.82 -16.58
C ALA A 352 15.23 17.56 -17.69
N THR A 353 16.55 17.65 -17.56
CA THR A 353 17.44 18.02 -18.66
C THR A 353 18.29 16.81 -19.02
N LEU A 354 17.98 16.16 -20.15
CA LEU A 354 18.68 14.96 -20.62
C LEU A 354 19.42 15.31 -21.91
N ALA A 355 20.67 14.86 -22.04
CA ALA A 355 21.53 15.18 -23.19
C ALA A 355 21.57 16.70 -23.53
N GLY A 356 21.43 17.56 -22.52
CA GLY A 356 21.41 19.03 -22.65
C GLY A 356 20.05 19.64 -23.02
N VAL A 357 19.01 18.84 -23.26
CA VAL A 357 17.66 19.33 -23.63
C VAL A 357 16.68 19.16 -22.48
N ARG A 358 16.01 20.26 -22.12
CA ARG A 358 14.98 20.33 -21.09
C ARG A 358 13.65 19.77 -21.61
N GLN A 359 13.01 18.90 -20.82
CA GLN A 359 11.84 18.14 -21.23
C GLN A 359 11.05 17.60 -20.03
N ILE A 360 9.76 17.31 -20.25
CA ILE A 360 8.90 16.66 -19.28
C ILE A 360 8.93 15.15 -19.54
N LEU A 361 9.24 14.36 -18.51
CA LEU A 361 9.10 12.90 -18.54
C LEU A 361 7.75 12.50 -17.96
N ILE A 362 7.06 11.60 -18.65
CA ILE A 362 5.94 10.83 -18.09
C ILE A 362 6.15 9.35 -18.41
N VAL A 363 5.69 8.48 -17.52
CA VAL A 363 5.42 7.07 -17.88
C VAL A 363 3.92 6.98 -18.10
N GLY A 364 3.45 6.64 -19.29
CA GLY A 364 2.04 6.35 -19.57
C GLY A 364 1.72 4.87 -19.31
N ALA A 365 0.63 4.37 -19.89
CA ALA A 365 0.25 2.97 -19.76
C ALA A 365 1.33 2.01 -20.31
N THR A 366 1.98 2.37 -21.41
CA THR A 366 2.79 1.45 -22.23
C THR A 366 4.19 1.96 -22.59
N HIS A 367 4.48 3.25 -22.39
CA HIS A 367 5.73 3.90 -22.76
C HIS A 367 6.23 4.86 -21.66
N LEU A 368 7.55 5.03 -21.59
CA LEU A 368 8.17 6.25 -21.09
C LEU A 368 8.30 7.23 -22.28
N THR A 369 7.88 8.48 -22.10
CA THR A 369 7.98 9.53 -23.12
C THR A 369 8.65 10.77 -22.57
N GLY A 370 9.40 11.45 -23.45
CA GLY A 370 9.91 12.80 -23.23
C GLY A 370 9.14 13.79 -24.06
N HIS A 371 8.71 14.90 -23.46
CA HIS A 371 7.89 15.94 -24.08
C HIS A 371 8.59 17.30 -24.06
N ASP A 372 8.45 18.05 -25.14
CA ASP A 372 8.80 19.46 -25.20
C ASP A 372 7.90 20.28 -24.23
N PRO A 373 8.46 21.07 -23.29
CA PRO A 373 7.64 21.76 -22.29
C PRO A 373 6.80 22.94 -22.82
N GLU A 374 7.20 23.50 -23.96
CA GLU A 374 6.55 24.67 -24.56
C GLU A 374 5.34 24.29 -25.42
N THR A 375 5.38 23.11 -26.04
CA THR A 375 4.42 22.65 -27.05
C THR A 375 3.71 21.33 -26.71
N GLY A 376 4.21 20.56 -25.73
CA GLY A 376 3.71 19.22 -25.41
C GLY A 376 4.11 18.13 -26.41
N ALA A 377 4.86 18.47 -27.47
CA ALA A 377 5.24 17.53 -28.52
C ALA A 377 6.12 16.39 -27.97
N VAL A 378 5.83 15.15 -28.38
CA VAL A 378 6.63 13.98 -28.00
C VAL A 378 7.99 14.04 -28.73
N LEU A 379 9.06 14.20 -27.96
CA LEU A 379 10.44 14.23 -28.44
C LEU A 379 10.96 12.82 -28.76
N TRP A 380 10.58 11.84 -27.93
CA TRP A 380 10.91 10.42 -28.06
C TRP A 380 9.97 9.57 -27.20
N ARG A 381 9.93 8.27 -27.51
CA ARG A 381 9.21 7.26 -26.72
C ARG A 381 10.05 5.99 -26.59
N GLN A 382 9.98 5.37 -25.43
CA GLN A 382 10.63 4.10 -25.10
C GLN A 382 9.57 3.12 -24.57
N PRO A 383 9.39 1.94 -25.18
CA PRO A 383 8.47 0.93 -24.66
C PRO A 383 8.78 0.56 -23.20
N TRP A 384 7.75 0.61 -22.37
CA TRP A 384 7.76 0.20 -20.97
C TRP A 384 6.36 -0.32 -20.61
N HIS A 385 6.07 -1.54 -21.10
CA HIS A 385 4.73 -2.13 -21.10
C HIS A 385 4.64 -3.30 -20.10
N PRO A 386 4.35 -3.04 -18.81
CA PRO A 386 4.04 -4.11 -17.86
C PRO A 386 2.73 -4.83 -18.22
N GLU A 387 2.62 -6.13 -17.90
CA GLU A 387 1.35 -6.91 -18.01
C GLU A 387 0.26 -6.43 -17.02
N HIS A 388 0.63 -5.51 -16.13
CA HIS A 388 -0.14 -5.00 -15.03
C HIS A 388 -0.11 -3.46 -15.03
N PRO A 389 -1.04 -2.78 -14.33
CA PRO A 389 -1.14 -1.32 -14.36
C PRO A 389 0.20 -0.62 -14.07
N ASN A 390 0.53 0.36 -14.90
CA ASN A 390 1.82 1.04 -14.84
C ASN A 390 1.86 2.03 -13.66
N VAL A 391 2.65 1.68 -12.64
CA VAL A 391 2.86 2.43 -11.39
C VAL A 391 4.29 2.96 -11.27
N SER A 392 4.99 3.10 -12.40
CA SER A 392 6.36 3.59 -12.45
C SER A 392 6.44 5.11 -12.38
N GLN A 393 7.36 5.61 -11.54
CA GLN A 393 7.76 7.01 -11.53
C GLN A 393 9.06 7.15 -12.33
N ALA A 394 9.12 8.09 -13.28
CA ALA A 394 10.35 8.38 -14.01
C ALA A 394 11.39 9.02 -13.07
N VAL A 395 12.62 8.48 -13.04
CA VAL A 395 13.71 9.00 -12.20
C VAL A 395 14.90 9.39 -13.08
N PRO A 396 15.08 10.68 -13.37
CA PRO A 396 16.29 11.18 -14.01
C PRO A 396 17.51 10.83 -13.17
N LEU A 397 18.52 10.28 -13.83
CA LEU A 397 19.87 10.13 -13.28
C LEU A 397 20.75 11.27 -13.85
N ASN A 398 22.03 11.29 -13.46
CA ASN A 398 22.95 12.32 -13.94
C ASN A 398 23.13 12.28 -15.47
N GLY A 399 23.09 13.45 -16.10
CA GLY A 399 23.47 13.66 -17.50
C GLY A 399 22.37 13.30 -18.51
N ASP A 400 22.30 12.03 -18.90
CA ASP A 400 21.55 11.56 -20.06
C ASP A 400 20.81 10.24 -19.80
N ARG A 401 20.70 9.82 -18.54
CA ARG A 401 20.10 8.53 -18.15
C ARG A 401 18.80 8.71 -17.37
N VAL A 402 17.87 7.76 -17.54
CA VAL A 402 16.62 7.64 -16.78
C VAL A 402 16.50 6.23 -16.23
N PHE A 403 16.22 6.11 -14.94
CA PHE A 403 15.89 4.86 -14.28
C PHE A 403 14.36 4.67 -14.23
N LEU A 404 13.89 3.45 -14.51
CA LEU A 404 12.53 3.00 -14.25
C LEU A 404 12.53 1.75 -13.38
N SER A 405 11.49 1.62 -12.56
CA SER A 405 11.13 0.37 -11.89
C SER A 405 9.61 0.23 -11.83
N ALA A 406 9.11 -1.01 -11.92
CA ALA A 406 7.71 -1.32 -11.72
C ALA A 406 7.52 -2.65 -10.98
N GLY A 407 6.40 -2.73 -10.26
CA GLY A 407 6.00 -3.89 -9.50
C GLY A 407 5.60 -5.08 -10.37
N TYR A 408 4.87 -6.01 -9.77
CA TYR A 408 4.17 -7.09 -10.48
C TYR A 408 5.04 -8.00 -11.39
N GLY A 409 6.36 -8.02 -11.20
CA GLY A 409 7.28 -8.85 -11.98
C GLY A 409 8.02 -8.12 -13.11
N GLN A 410 7.73 -6.85 -13.37
CA GLN A 410 8.37 -6.08 -14.44
C GLN A 410 9.87 -5.87 -14.21
N GLY A 411 10.28 -5.50 -12.99
CA GLY A 411 11.67 -5.22 -12.66
C GLY A 411 12.02 -3.75 -12.84
N CYS A 412 13.27 -3.51 -13.22
CA CYS A 412 13.86 -2.18 -13.39
C CYS A 412 14.85 -2.14 -14.55
N ALA A 413 15.03 -0.97 -15.14
CA ALA A 413 15.94 -0.72 -16.24
C ALA A 413 16.55 0.69 -16.16
N VAL A 414 17.69 0.88 -16.81
CA VAL A 414 18.25 2.20 -17.10
C VAL A 414 18.34 2.42 -18.60
N PHE A 415 17.76 3.52 -19.05
CA PHE A 415 17.82 3.98 -20.43
C PHE A 415 18.77 5.17 -20.52
N GLN A 416 19.67 5.16 -21.49
CA GLN A 416 20.50 6.30 -21.88
C GLN A 416 19.93 6.94 -23.14
N LEU A 417 19.92 8.27 -23.19
CA LEU A 417 19.35 9.05 -24.28
C LEU A 417 20.43 9.85 -24.98
N ALA A 418 20.37 9.91 -26.30
CA ALA A 418 21.19 10.83 -27.09
C ALA A 418 20.28 11.71 -27.96
N SER A 419 20.67 12.97 -28.12
CA SER A 419 20.05 13.90 -29.07
C SER A 419 21.09 14.27 -30.12
N GLY A 420 20.75 14.10 -31.39
CA GLY A 420 21.65 14.30 -32.53
C GLY A 420 20.95 14.90 -33.74
N ARG A 421 21.64 14.96 -34.87
CA ARG A 421 21.11 15.53 -36.13
C ARG A 421 19.90 14.76 -36.66
N ASP A 422 19.86 13.45 -36.40
CA ASP A 422 18.81 12.53 -36.86
C ASP A 422 17.68 12.38 -35.83
N GLY A 423 17.64 13.24 -34.79
CA GLY A 423 16.66 13.21 -33.72
C GLY A 423 17.17 12.57 -32.43
N TRP A 424 16.26 11.94 -31.70
CA TRP A 424 16.55 11.26 -30.42
C TRP A 424 16.78 9.75 -30.62
N SER A 425 17.74 9.19 -29.90
CA SER A 425 17.85 7.75 -29.67
C SER A 425 17.75 7.42 -28.19
N VAL A 426 17.19 6.24 -27.90
CA VAL A 426 17.12 5.67 -26.55
C VAL A 426 17.78 4.30 -26.58
N HIS A 427 18.69 4.06 -25.63
CA HIS A 427 19.44 2.81 -25.50
C HIS A 427 19.23 2.24 -24.10
N GLU A 428 18.67 1.04 -24.00
CA GLU A 428 18.67 0.29 -22.74
C GLU A 428 20.11 -0.11 -22.41
N LEU A 429 20.63 0.36 -21.27
CA LEU A 429 21.95 -0.05 -20.78
C LEU A 429 21.89 -1.42 -20.10
N TRP A 430 20.80 -1.65 -19.36
CA TRP A 430 20.48 -2.92 -18.72
C TRP A 430 19.01 -2.92 -18.26
N ALA A 431 18.44 -4.11 -18.15
CA ALA A 431 17.18 -4.39 -17.46
C ALA A 431 17.33 -5.68 -16.62
N ASN A 432 16.73 -5.71 -15.43
CA ASN A 432 16.71 -6.90 -14.56
C ASN A 432 15.59 -6.84 -13.51
N LEU A 433 15.44 -7.91 -12.72
CA LEU A 433 14.41 -8.04 -11.68
C LEU A 433 14.83 -7.58 -10.28
N GLY A 434 15.95 -6.87 -10.11
CA GLY A 434 16.54 -6.50 -8.82
C GLY A 434 15.72 -5.50 -8.00
N LEU A 435 14.89 -4.66 -8.65
CA LEU A 435 14.01 -3.70 -7.97
C LEU A 435 12.66 -3.61 -8.68
N LYS A 436 11.58 -3.95 -7.97
CA LYS A 436 10.19 -3.96 -8.44
C LYS A 436 9.35 -3.06 -7.55
N THR A 437 9.54 -1.73 -7.65
CA THR A 437 8.80 -0.76 -6.84
C THR A 437 7.31 -0.78 -7.13
N LYS A 438 6.51 -0.76 -6.07
CA LYS A 438 5.06 -0.73 -6.17
C LYS A 438 4.53 0.35 -5.24
N PHE A 439 3.74 1.27 -5.79
CA PHE A 439 3.20 2.47 -5.11
C PHE A 439 4.24 3.47 -4.56
N THR A 440 5.53 3.15 -4.54
CA THR A 440 6.64 3.99 -4.03
C THR A 440 7.52 4.53 -5.16
N ASN A 441 8.15 5.69 -4.93
CA ASN A 441 9.33 6.13 -5.65
C ASN A 441 10.59 5.34 -5.24
N VAL A 442 11.68 5.59 -5.95
CA VAL A 442 13.06 5.31 -5.50
C VAL A 442 13.76 6.61 -5.12
N VAL A 443 14.91 6.51 -4.46
CA VAL A 443 15.83 7.64 -4.22
C VAL A 443 17.25 7.26 -4.64
N VAL A 444 18.07 8.24 -5.03
CA VAL A 444 19.40 8.03 -5.60
C VAL A 444 20.46 8.73 -4.77
N ARG A 445 21.49 8.02 -4.31
CA ARG A 445 22.63 8.59 -3.57
C ARG A 445 23.93 7.95 -4.05
N ARG A 446 24.91 8.79 -4.45
CA ARG A 446 26.28 8.37 -4.82
C ARG A 446 26.31 7.17 -5.79
N GLY A 447 25.59 7.26 -6.90
CA GLY A 447 25.55 6.20 -7.94
C GLY A 447 24.71 4.97 -7.60
N HIS A 448 24.01 4.96 -6.45
CA HIS A 448 23.18 3.84 -6.03
C HIS A 448 21.71 4.23 -5.95
N VAL A 449 20.83 3.32 -6.37
CA VAL A 449 19.37 3.45 -6.30
C VAL A 449 18.86 2.65 -5.10
N PHE A 450 18.05 3.29 -4.25
CA PHE A 450 17.41 2.67 -3.09
C PHE A 450 15.88 2.68 -3.28
N GLY A 451 15.22 1.55 -3.02
CA GLY A 451 13.79 1.40 -3.23
C GLY A 451 13.20 0.15 -2.55
N LEU A 452 11.87 0.12 -2.38
CA LEU A 452 11.19 -1.03 -1.77
C LEU A 452 10.84 -2.09 -2.82
N ASP A 453 11.60 -3.19 -2.86
CA ASP A 453 11.38 -4.32 -3.75
C ASP A 453 10.43 -5.37 -3.12
N GLY A 454 9.13 -5.25 -3.41
CA GLY A 454 8.12 -6.10 -2.77
C GLY A 454 8.04 -5.88 -1.25
N GLY A 455 8.16 -4.61 -0.85
CA GLY A 455 8.13 -4.17 0.54
C GLY A 455 9.34 -4.55 1.40
N ILE A 456 10.49 -4.79 0.77
CA ILE A 456 11.80 -4.92 1.42
C ILE A 456 12.74 -3.89 0.80
N LEU A 457 13.46 -3.10 1.59
CA LEU A 457 14.40 -2.12 1.04
C LEU A 457 15.54 -2.84 0.31
N ALA A 458 15.87 -2.36 -0.89
CA ALA A 458 16.96 -2.86 -1.72
C ALA A 458 17.85 -1.71 -2.18
N CYS A 459 19.13 -2.01 -2.35
CA CYS A 459 20.12 -1.12 -2.96
C CYS A 459 20.63 -1.73 -4.26
N LEU A 460 20.56 -0.98 -5.35
CA LEU A 460 21.12 -1.34 -6.65
C LEU A 460 22.23 -0.36 -7.03
N ASP A 461 23.27 -0.86 -7.67
CA ASP A 461 24.23 -0.04 -8.39
C ASP A 461 23.57 0.49 -9.69
N ALA A 462 23.55 1.81 -9.89
CA ALA A 462 22.81 2.43 -11.00
C ALA A 462 23.50 2.28 -12.36
N GLU A 463 24.80 1.95 -12.38
CA GLU A 463 25.58 1.81 -13.61
C GLU A 463 25.49 0.39 -14.18
N THR A 464 25.59 -0.61 -13.30
CA THR A 464 25.63 -2.04 -13.64
C THR A 464 24.29 -2.76 -13.46
N GLY A 465 23.37 -2.18 -12.70
CA GLY A 465 22.10 -2.81 -12.31
C GLY A 465 22.24 -3.92 -11.26
N GLN A 466 23.42 -4.15 -10.70
CA GLN A 466 23.63 -5.18 -9.69
C GLN A 466 22.90 -4.82 -8.38
N GLN A 467 21.99 -5.69 -7.93
CA GLN A 467 21.44 -5.62 -6.57
C GLN A 467 22.54 -5.91 -5.55
N ARG A 468 22.93 -4.88 -4.79
CA ARG A 468 23.98 -4.94 -3.76
C ARG A 468 23.50 -5.69 -2.52
N TRP A 469 22.30 -5.36 -2.06
CA TRP A 469 21.63 -6.02 -0.93
C TRP A 469 20.12 -5.78 -0.99
N LYS A 470 19.38 -6.61 -0.24
CA LYS A 470 17.93 -6.48 -0.03
C LYS A 470 17.57 -6.94 1.39
N ALA A 471 17.19 -6.01 2.26
CA ALA A 471 16.93 -6.25 3.69
C ALA A 471 16.07 -5.12 4.31
N GLY A 472 15.49 -5.38 5.49
CA GLY A 472 14.53 -4.48 6.15
C GLY A 472 13.15 -4.53 5.48
N ARG A 473 12.12 -5.04 6.19
CA ARG A 473 10.77 -5.21 5.64
C ARG A 473 9.85 -4.09 6.11
N TYR A 474 9.40 -3.27 5.17
CA TYR A 474 8.61 -2.05 5.41
C TYR A 474 7.24 -2.05 4.72
N GLY A 475 6.89 -3.11 3.98
CA GLY A 475 5.65 -3.18 3.19
C GLY A 475 5.63 -2.18 2.04
N HIS A 476 4.47 -1.89 1.47
CA HIS A 476 4.30 -0.90 0.40
C HIS A 476 4.26 0.54 0.96
N GLY A 477 5.27 0.86 1.76
CA GLY A 477 5.49 2.19 2.33
C GLY A 477 6.12 3.16 1.33
N GLN A 478 6.61 4.30 1.83
CA GLN A 478 7.19 5.39 1.03
C GLN A 478 8.56 5.80 1.57
N ILE A 479 9.42 6.35 0.70
CA ILE A 479 10.79 6.73 1.06
C ILE A 479 11.20 8.12 0.58
N ILE A 480 11.92 8.85 1.41
CA ILE A 480 12.66 10.07 1.04
C ILE A 480 14.10 10.01 1.54
N LEU A 481 15.01 10.64 0.81
CA LEU A 481 16.43 10.77 1.10
C LEU A 481 16.72 12.11 1.76
N VAL A 482 17.51 12.08 2.83
CA VAL A 482 17.72 13.18 3.76
C VAL A 482 19.20 13.18 4.09
N GLY A 483 20.00 13.83 3.24
CA GLY A 483 21.45 13.71 3.23
C GLY A 483 21.89 12.28 2.93
N ASP A 484 22.53 11.63 3.91
CA ASP A 484 23.01 10.24 3.82
C ASP A 484 22.10 9.22 4.52
N VAL A 485 20.88 9.62 4.91
CA VAL A 485 19.89 8.74 5.54
C VAL A 485 18.58 8.75 4.77
N ILE A 486 17.89 7.62 4.75
CA ILE A 486 16.59 7.41 4.13
C ILE A 486 15.55 7.36 5.26
N LEU A 487 14.54 8.22 5.18
CA LEU A 487 13.34 8.09 5.99
C LEU A 487 12.37 7.15 5.26
N VAL A 488 12.04 6.03 5.89
CA VAL A 488 11.10 5.03 5.38
C VAL A 488 9.84 5.09 6.22
N LEU A 489 8.73 5.57 5.66
CA LEU A 489 7.41 5.44 6.28
C LEU A 489 6.80 4.11 5.81
N ALA A 490 6.82 3.11 6.69
CA ALA A 490 6.33 1.76 6.40
C ALA A 490 4.81 1.71 6.24
N GLU A 491 4.32 0.72 5.49
CA GLU A 491 2.87 0.49 5.26
C GLU A 491 2.07 0.29 6.56
N SER A 492 2.74 -0.18 7.62
CA SER A 492 2.22 -0.36 8.97
C SER A 492 2.12 0.94 9.80
N GLY A 493 2.62 2.07 9.31
CA GLY A 493 2.59 3.35 10.02
C GLY A 493 3.83 3.68 10.86
N SER A 494 4.89 2.87 10.80
CA SER A 494 6.17 3.14 11.48
C SER A 494 7.14 3.90 10.58
N VAL A 495 7.79 4.94 11.10
CA VAL A 495 8.90 5.65 10.45
C VAL A 495 10.22 5.03 10.89
N HIS A 496 11.08 4.70 9.93
CA HIS A 496 12.42 4.19 10.17
C HIS A 496 13.47 5.13 9.58
N LEU A 497 14.57 5.33 10.30
CA LEU A 497 15.76 6.01 9.82
C LEU A 497 16.78 4.94 9.39
N VAL A 498 17.15 4.91 8.11
CA VAL A 498 18.06 3.91 7.55
C VAL A 498 19.23 4.61 6.88
N GLU A 499 20.46 4.10 6.99
CA GLU A 499 21.59 4.69 6.25
C GLU A 499 21.50 4.38 4.75
N ALA A 500 21.79 5.37 3.90
CA ALA A 500 21.91 5.22 2.44
C ALA A 500 23.24 4.52 2.07
N ASN A 501 23.46 3.33 2.63
CA ASN A 501 24.73 2.60 2.61
C ASN A 501 24.73 1.52 1.50
N PRO A 502 25.65 1.55 0.53
CA PRO A 502 25.65 0.60 -0.59
C PRO A 502 26.20 -0.79 -0.25
N GLU A 503 26.82 -0.97 0.93
CA GLU A 503 27.43 -2.25 1.34
C GLU A 503 26.46 -3.12 2.15
N ARG A 504 25.60 -2.51 2.97
CA ARG A 504 24.64 -3.21 3.81
C ARG A 504 23.45 -2.32 4.20
N HIS A 505 22.34 -2.97 4.56
CA HIS A 505 21.26 -2.33 5.30
C HIS A 505 21.70 -2.00 6.73
N LEU A 506 21.38 -0.79 7.20
CA LEU A 506 21.64 -0.34 8.57
C LEU A 506 20.49 0.57 9.04
N GLU A 507 19.62 0.05 9.90
CA GLU A 507 18.59 0.84 10.58
C GLU A 507 19.20 1.53 11.82
N LEU A 508 18.99 2.85 11.90
CA LEU A 508 19.57 3.76 12.90
C LEU A 508 18.55 4.19 13.96
N GLY A 509 17.26 4.06 13.66
CA GLY A 509 16.18 4.53 14.52
C GLY A 509 14.80 4.16 13.99
N ARG A 510 13.82 4.13 14.90
CA ARG A 510 12.41 3.85 14.60
C ARG A 510 11.49 4.71 15.47
N LEU A 511 10.36 5.09 14.89
CA LEU A 511 9.24 5.78 15.51
C LEU A 511 7.94 5.10 15.05
N ASP A 512 7.11 4.63 15.99
CA ASP A 512 5.79 4.09 15.65
C ASP A 512 4.78 5.24 15.60
N ALA A 513 4.53 5.77 14.39
CA ALA A 513 3.69 6.95 14.23
C ALA A 513 2.19 6.61 14.19
N PHE A 514 1.81 5.51 13.54
CA PHE A 514 0.42 5.10 13.30
C PHE A 514 0.20 3.57 13.40
N ASP A 515 -1.07 3.15 13.42
CA ASP A 515 -1.50 1.73 13.44
C ASP A 515 -2.35 1.29 12.21
N SER A 516 -2.51 2.18 11.22
CA SER A 516 -3.35 1.98 10.04
C SER A 516 -2.54 1.95 8.73
N LYS A 517 -3.21 1.56 7.64
CA LYS A 517 -2.64 1.47 6.29
C LYS A 517 -2.07 2.83 5.87
N THR A 518 -0.77 2.88 5.63
CA THR A 518 -0.03 4.11 5.37
C THR A 518 0.71 4.02 4.03
N TRP A 519 0.19 4.66 2.98
CA TRP A 519 0.83 4.72 1.65
C TRP A 519 1.26 6.14 1.23
N ASN A 520 1.06 7.13 2.09
CA ASN A 520 1.32 8.54 1.83
C ASN A 520 2.83 8.84 1.91
N CYS A 521 3.37 9.69 1.04
CA CYS A 521 4.80 10.06 1.09
C CYS A 521 5.07 10.93 2.34
N PRO A 522 6.13 10.67 3.14
CA PRO A 522 6.52 11.56 4.24
C PRO A 522 7.09 12.88 3.71
N VAL A 523 6.99 13.94 4.51
CA VAL A 523 7.51 15.27 4.18
C VAL A 523 8.41 15.77 5.28
N LEU A 524 9.59 16.27 4.92
CA LEU A 524 10.49 16.95 5.86
C LEU A 524 10.63 18.42 5.47
N SER A 525 10.10 19.31 6.30
CA SER A 525 10.27 20.76 6.16
C SER A 525 11.09 21.29 7.33
N GLY A 526 12.34 21.64 7.05
CA GLY A 526 13.34 21.96 8.08
C GLY A 526 13.53 20.78 9.04
N ARG A 527 13.15 20.97 10.31
CA ARG A 527 13.13 19.91 11.33
C ARG A 527 11.77 19.24 11.55
N ARG A 528 10.72 19.63 10.82
CA ARG A 528 9.36 19.10 10.99
C ARG A 528 9.11 17.98 9.98
N LEU A 529 9.03 16.75 10.49
CA LEU A 529 8.58 15.58 9.74
C LEU A 529 7.06 15.48 9.82
N LEU A 530 6.37 15.73 8.71
CA LEU A 530 4.95 15.51 8.55
C LEU A 530 4.71 14.12 7.95
N VAL A 531 3.81 13.37 8.57
CA VAL A 531 3.35 12.05 8.13
C VAL A 531 1.84 11.96 8.28
N ARG A 532 1.18 11.16 7.44
CA ARG A 532 -0.25 10.85 7.54
C ARG A 532 -0.58 9.47 6.99
N ASN A 533 -1.76 8.98 7.33
CA ASN A 533 -2.37 7.79 6.76
C ASN A 533 -3.81 8.08 6.29
N ASP A 534 -4.66 7.05 6.23
CA ASP A 534 -6.08 7.11 5.84
C ASP A 534 -7.03 7.70 6.90
N ARG A 535 -6.54 8.07 8.09
CA ARG A 535 -7.35 8.44 9.29
C ARG A 535 -6.80 9.59 10.11
N GLU A 536 -5.49 9.78 10.13
CA GLU A 536 -4.80 10.74 10.96
C GLU A 536 -3.53 11.30 10.29
N ALA A 537 -3.12 12.47 10.75
CA ALA A 537 -1.88 13.13 10.39
C ALA A 537 -1.15 13.59 11.66
N ALA A 538 0.19 13.58 11.63
CA ALA A 538 1.02 13.97 12.75
C ALA A 538 2.29 14.69 12.28
N CYS A 539 2.78 15.61 13.11
CA CYS A 539 4.06 16.28 12.92
C CYS A 539 5.02 15.96 14.06
N TYR A 540 6.22 15.53 13.71
CA TYR A 540 7.32 15.27 14.63
C TYR A 540 8.43 16.29 14.44
N LEU A 541 8.92 16.84 15.54
CA LEU A 541 10.17 17.60 15.56
C LEU A 541 11.33 16.60 15.62
N LEU A 542 12.11 16.55 14.54
CA LEU A 542 13.31 15.72 14.47
C LEU A 542 14.44 16.31 15.33
N PRO A 543 15.27 15.46 15.98
CA PRO A 543 16.32 15.84 16.95
C PRO A 543 17.48 16.66 16.37
#